data_AF-A0A914RC74-F1
#
_entry.id   AF-A0A914RC74-F1
#
_cell.length_a   1.000
_cell.length_b   1.000
_cell.length_c   1.000
_cell.angle_alpha   90.00
_cell.angle_beta   90.00
_cell.angle_gamma   90.00
#
_symmetry.space_group_name_H-M   'P 1'
#
loop_
_entity.id
_entity.type
_entity.pdbx_description
1 polymer ?
#
loop_
_entity_poly.entity_id
_entity_poly.type
_entity_poly.pdbx_seq_one_letter_code
_entity_poly.pdbx_strand_id
1 'polypeptide(L)'
;MKEVGVLREQNEELMRLLKEKGVVAAKEAQLQQNKLPFALKAQSAVPSSIAENGTPRYLFTKEHEWRKAALTTISAKIQSQLDRLQNPNDCTSARSLICQLNKGCGFGCQLHHVTYCFIVAYGTNRTLILLHDGLDWNYSEKGWTAAFLPISRCKHADVSK
;
A
#
# COMPACT_ATOMS: atom_id res chain seq x y z
N MET A 1 -46.38 -40.24 -48.24
CA MET A 1 -46.55 -40.82 -46.88
C MET A 1 -45.29 -40.81 -46.02
N LYS A 2 -44.07 -40.95 -46.58
CA LYS A 2 -42.82 -40.93 -45.77
C LYS A 2 -42.48 -39.55 -45.15
N GLU A 3 -42.71 -38.45 -45.87
CA GLU A 3 -42.43 -37.08 -45.38
C GLU A 3 -43.27 -36.66 -44.16
N VAL A 4 -44.54 -37.07 -44.09
CA VAL A 4 -45.43 -36.72 -42.98
C VAL A 4 -44.98 -37.38 -41.67
N GLY A 5 -44.36 -38.56 -41.74
CA GLY A 5 -43.79 -39.23 -40.56
C GLY A 5 -42.56 -38.50 -40.02
N VAL A 6 -41.65 -38.06 -40.90
CA VAL A 6 -40.44 -37.32 -40.53
C VAL A 6 -40.77 -35.98 -39.89
N LEU A 7 -41.73 -35.25 -40.45
CA LEU A 7 -42.19 -33.97 -39.88
C LEU A 7 -42.85 -34.15 -38.50
N ARG A 8 -43.52 -35.28 -38.26
CA ARG A 8 -44.10 -35.57 -36.93
C ARG A 8 -43.00 -35.83 -35.89
N GLU A 9 -41.99 -36.62 -36.24
CA GLU A 9 -40.86 -36.94 -35.37
C GLU A 9 -40.04 -35.69 -35.03
N GLN A 10 -39.77 -34.83 -36.02
CA GLN A 10 -39.09 -33.55 -35.81
C GLN A 10 -39.89 -32.58 -34.91
N ASN A 11 -41.22 -32.56 -35.04
CA ASN A 11 -42.06 -31.75 -34.15
C ASN A 11 -42.05 -32.30 -32.71
N GLU A 12 -42.04 -33.62 -32.52
CA GLU A 12 -41.93 -34.25 -31.20
C GLU A 12 -40.58 -33.94 -30.54
N GLU A 13 -39.48 -33.99 -31.31
CA GLU A 13 -38.13 -33.67 -30.84
C GLU A 13 -37.99 -32.17 -30.50
N LEU A 14 -38.53 -31.27 -31.34
CA LEU A 14 -38.54 -29.83 -31.06
C LEU A 14 -39.29 -29.52 -29.76
N MET A 15 -40.44 -30.15 -29.53
CA MET A 15 -41.21 -29.96 -28.31
C MET A 15 -40.48 -30.49 -27.07
N ARG A 16 -39.69 -31.57 -27.21
CA ARG A 16 -38.82 -32.06 -26.13
C ARG A 16 -37.70 -31.07 -25.81
N LEU A 17 -37.02 -30.52 -26.81
CA LEU A 17 -35.94 -29.54 -26.63
C LEU A 17 -36.46 -28.23 -26.00
N LEU A 18 -37.66 -27.78 -26.37
CA LEU A 18 -38.29 -26.61 -25.75
C LEU A 18 -38.60 -26.83 -24.27
N LYS A 19 -39.06 -28.04 -23.91
CA LYS A 19 -39.29 -28.42 -22.51
C LYS A 19 -37.98 -28.46 -21.71
N GLU A 20 -36.92 -29.04 -22.26
CA GLU A 20 -35.61 -29.11 -21.61
C GLU A 20 -35.01 -27.70 -21.42
N LYS A 21 -35.11 -26.82 -22.42
CA LYS A 21 -34.70 -25.40 -22.29
C LYS A 21 -35.47 -24.67 -21.19
N GLY A 22 -36.77 -24.91 -21.07
CA GLY A 22 -37.58 -24.34 -19.99
C GLY A 22 -37.12 -24.79 -18.60
N VAL A 23 -36.74 -26.07 -18.45
CA VAL A 23 -36.21 -26.61 -17.18
C VAL A 23 -34.84 -26.02 -16.85
N VAL A 24 -33.96 -25.86 -17.84
CA VAL A 24 -32.64 -25.24 -17.64
C VAL A 24 -32.79 -23.78 -17.21
N ALA A 25 -33.64 -23.00 -17.89
CA ALA A 25 -33.89 -21.61 -17.53
C ALA A 25 -34.47 -21.47 -16.11
N ALA A 26 -35.36 -22.39 -15.70
CA ALA A 26 -35.89 -22.41 -14.34
C ALA A 26 -34.81 -22.72 -13.29
N LYS A 27 -33.90 -23.67 -13.58
CA LYS A 27 -32.77 -23.99 -12.69
C LYS A 27 -31.76 -22.84 -12.60
N GLU A 28 -31.49 -22.15 -13.70
CA GLU A 28 -30.62 -20.97 -13.71
C GLU A 28 -31.23 -19.83 -12.90
N ALA A 29 -32.52 -19.54 -13.05
CA ALA A 29 -33.23 -18.55 -12.24
C ALA A 29 -33.20 -18.90 -10.75
N GLN A 30 -33.37 -20.18 -10.41
CA GLN A 30 -33.32 -20.66 -9.03
C GLN A 30 -31.89 -20.58 -8.45
N LEU A 31 -30.86 -20.86 -9.25
CA LEU A 31 -29.46 -20.68 -8.86
C LEU A 31 -29.12 -19.19 -8.66
N GLN A 32 -29.62 -18.31 -9.52
CA GLN A 32 -29.47 -16.86 -9.39
C GLN A 32 -30.15 -16.34 -8.11
N GLN A 33 -31.35 -16.83 -7.83
CA GLN A 33 -32.13 -16.47 -6.64
C GLN A 33 -31.49 -16.99 -5.34
N ASN A 34 -30.79 -18.12 -5.38
CA ASN A 34 -30.08 -18.68 -4.23
C ASN A 34 -28.70 -18.05 -3.97
N LYS A 35 -28.07 -17.40 -4.98
CA LYS A 35 -26.80 -16.67 -4.80
C LYS A 35 -26.94 -15.38 -4.00
N LEU A 36 -28.03 -14.65 -4.21
CA LEU A 36 -28.34 -13.37 -3.55
C LEU A 36 -28.43 -13.47 -2.01
N PRO A 37 -29.19 -14.42 -1.41
CA PRO A 37 -29.30 -14.52 0.04
C PRO A 37 -28.02 -14.99 0.72
N PHE A 38 -27.15 -15.76 0.04
CA PHE A 38 -25.84 -16.13 0.59
C PHE A 38 -24.88 -14.94 0.63
N ALA A 39 -24.80 -14.17 -0.45
CA ALA A 39 -23.98 -12.95 -0.50
C ALA A 39 -24.43 -11.91 0.54
N LEU A 40 -25.75 -11.72 0.70
CA LEU A 40 -26.31 -10.77 1.66
C LEU A 40 -26.08 -11.21 3.12
N LYS A 41 -26.17 -12.51 3.43
CA LYS A 41 -25.84 -13.06 4.77
C LYS A 41 -24.36 -12.98 5.09
N ALA A 42 -23.48 -13.20 4.12
CA ALA A 42 -22.03 -13.04 4.32
C ALA A 42 -21.67 -11.57 4.60
N GLN A 43 -22.28 -10.63 3.87
CA GLN A 43 -22.05 -9.19 4.06
C GLN A 43 -22.59 -8.64 5.38
N SER A 44 -23.65 -9.22 5.96
CA SER A 44 -24.18 -8.77 7.25
C SER A 44 -23.48 -9.40 8.47
N ALA A 45 -22.84 -10.56 8.31
CA ALA A 45 -22.10 -11.25 9.38
C ALA A 45 -20.65 -10.73 9.57
N VAL A 46 -19.99 -10.26 8.50
CA VAL A 46 -18.63 -9.72 8.61
C VAL A 46 -18.56 -8.44 9.47
N PRO A 47 -19.46 -7.45 9.32
CA PRO A 47 -19.43 -6.24 10.14
C PRO A 47 -19.72 -6.52 11.61
N SER A 48 -20.57 -7.49 11.98
CA SER A 48 -20.87 -7.76 13.39
C SER A 48 -19.67 -8.38 14.11
N SER A 49 -18.90 -9.26 13.46
CA SER A 49 -17.65 -9.79 14.03
C SER A 49 -16.54 -8.74 14.19
N ILE A 50 -16.54 -7.71 13.34
CA ILE A 50 -15.61 -6.57 13.42
C ILE A 50 -16.13 -5.51 14.44
N ALA A 51 -17.45 -5.35 14.56
CA ALA A 51 -18.10 -4.36 15.42
C ALA A 51 -18.36 -4.84 16.86
N GLU A 52 -18.39 -6.15 17.13
CA GLU A 52 -18.35 -6.68 18.50
C GLU A 52 -16.99 -6.39 19.18
N ASN A 53 -15.93 -6.20 18.38
CA ASN A 53 -14.66 -5.59 18.81
C ASN A 53 -14.70 -4.04 18.81
N GLY A 54 -15.84 -3.44 18.48
CA GLY A 54 -16.05 -2.01 18.28
C GLY A 54 -16.38 -1.21 19.54
N THR A 55 -16.51 -1.85 20.71
CA THR A 55 -16.24 -1.14 21.97
C THR A 55 -14.71 -1.15 22.15
N PRO A 56 -14.01 0.01 22.15
CA PRO A 56 -12.55 0.02 22.21
C PRO A 56 -12.02 -0.31 23.60
N ARG A 57 -12.46 -1.40 24.21
CA ARG A 57 -11.85 -1.92 25.44
C ARG A 57 -10.36 -2.13 25.22
N TYR A 58 -9.95 -2.48 23.99
CA TYR A 58 -8.57 -2.64 23.54
C TYR A 58 -7.72 -1.36 23.63
N LEU A 59 -8.27 -0.18 23.30
CA LEU A 59 -7.52 1.08 23.33
C LEU A 59 -7.17 1.54 24.76
N PHE A 60 -7.91 1.07 25.76
CA PHE A 60 -7.68 1.37 27.18
C PHE A 60 -7.04 0.20 27.94
N THR A 61 -6.56 -0.82 27.23
CA THR A 61 -5.86 -1.94 27.87
C THR A 61 -4.44 -1.55 28.27
N LYS A 62 -3.95 -2.14 29.36
CA LYS A 62 -2.56 -2.04 29.79
C LYS A 62 -1.60 -2.49 28.68
N GLU A 63 -2.00 -3.46 27.87
CA GLU A 63 -1.25 -3.97 26.72
C GLU A 63 -1.13 -2.94 25.57
N HIS A 64 -2.15 -2.11 25.36
CA HIS A 64 -2.09 -1.03 24.39
C HIS A 64 -1.19 0.11 24.87
N GLU A 65 -1.32 0.52 26.14
CA GLU A 65 -0.44 1.54 26.74
C GLU A 65 1.03 1.08 26.75
N TRP A 66 1.28 -0.17 27.12
CA TRP A 66 2.62 -0.75 27.04
C TRP A 66 3.15 -0.76 25.60
N ARG A 67 2.35 -1.16 24.60
CA ARG A 67 2.76 -1.16 23.19
C ARG A 67 3.11 0.25 22.72
N LYS A 68 2.26 1.24 23.05
CA LYS A 68 2.49 2.64 22.72
C LYS A 68 3.77 3.17 23.35
N ALA A 69 4.00 2.90 24.64
CA ALA A 69 5.21 3.29 25.35
C ALA A 69 6.47 2.62 24.75
N ALA A 70 6.40 1.32 24.45
CA ALA A 70 7.50 0.57 23.85
C ALA A 70 7.85 1.13 22.45
N LEU A 71 6.87 1.34 21.59
CA LEU A 71 7.07 1.91 20.25
C LEU A 71 7.58 3.35 20.32
N THR A 72 7.12 4.15 21.28
CA THR A 72 7.62 5.51 21.51
C THR A 72 9.09 5.49 21.91
N THR A 73 9.46 4.57 22.81
CA THR A 73 10.85 4.39 23.27
C THR A 73 11.77 3.97 22.12
N ILE A 74 11.35 2.99 21.32
CA ILE A 74 12.11 2.52 20.15
C ILE A 74 12.26 3.65 19.13
N SER A 75 11.17 4.38 18.84
CA SER A 75 11.18 5.49 17.90
C SER A 75 12.13 6.59 18.37
N ALA A 76 12.08 6.98 19.64
CA ALA A 76 12.98 7.99 20.20
C ALA A 76 14.45 7.58 20.09
N LYS A 77 14.75 6.30 20.35
CA LYS A 77 16.12 5.77 20.22
C LYS A 77 16.61 5.83 18.77
N ILE A 78 15.81 5.39 17.82
CA ILE A 78 16.16 5.43 16.39
C ILE A 78 16.34 6.88 15.93
N GLN A 79 15.41 7.77 16.29
CA GLN A 79 15.50 9.19 15.92
C GLN A 79 16.77 9.84 16.49
N SER A 80 17.15 9.56 17.74
CA SER A 80 18.41 10.04 18.31
C SER A 80 19.65 9.52 17.58
N GLN A 81 19.63 8.25 17.15
CA GLN A 81 20.74 7.67 16.37
C GLN A 81 20.84 8.30 14.98
N LEU A 82 19.71 8.52 14.31
CA LEU A 82 19.65 9.18 13.01
C LEU A 82 20.12 10.63 13.11
N ASP A 83 19.66 11.37 14.13
CA ASP A 83 20.07 12.76 14.37
C ASP A 83 21.59 12.86 14.54
N ARG A 84 22.18 12.00 15.39
CA ARG A 84 23.64 11.97 15.59
C ARG A 84 24.40 11.62 14.30
N LEU A 85 23.90 10.66 13.51
CA LEU A 85 24.52 10.28 12.25
C LEU A 85 24.44 11.40 11.20
N GLN A 86 23.31 12.11 11.17
CA GLN A 86 23.08 13.19 10.23
C GLN A 86 23.78 14.48 10.63
N ASN A 87 24.17 14.65 11.89
CA ASN A 87 24.71 15.89 12.42
C ASN A 87 26.11 15.69 13.04
N PRO A 88 27.13 15.28 12.27
CA PRO A 88 28.50 15.14 12.78
C PRO A 88 29.09 16.50 13.18
N ASN A 89 30.09 16.47 14.06
CA ASN A 89 30.78 17.68 14.53
C ASN A 89 31.56 18.38 13.40
N ASP A 90 32.19 17.61 12.53
CA ASP A 90 32.92 18.08 11.36
C ASP A 90 32.36 17.42 10.10
N CYS A 91 31.71 18.22 9.26
CA CYS A 91 31.08 17.77 8.02
C CYS A 91 32.12 17.39 6.95
N THR A 92 33.32 17.99 6.98
CA THR A 92 34.32 17.84 5.91
C THR A 92 35.10 16.52 6.01
N SER A 93 35.22 15.98 7.21
CA SER A 93 35.84 14.67 7.48
C SER A 93 34.82 13.53 7.62
N ALA A 94 33.53 13.85 7.73
CA ALA A 94 32.48 12.85 7.85
C ALA A 94 32.39 11.96 6.60
N ARG A 95 32.21 10.66 6.82
CA ARG A 95 31.91 9.73 5.73
C ARG A 95 30.49 10.01 5.27
N SER A 96 30.34 10.35 3.99
CA SER A 96 29.03 10.74 3.46
C SER A 96 28.56 9.79 2.36
N LEU A 97 27.24 9.76 2.16
CA LEU A 97 26.57 9.14 1.03
C LEU A 97 25.75 10.24 0.35
N ILE A 98 26.07 10.53 -0.92
CA ILE A 98 25.37 11.52 -1.72
C ILE A 98 24.23 10.83 -2.47
N CYS A 99 23.00 11.33 -2.32
CA CYS A 99 21.79 10.79 -2.93
C CYS A 99 21.19 11.78 -3.95
N GLN A 100 21.00 11.31 -5.18
CA GLN A 100 20.32 12.09 -6.22
C GLN A 100 18.80 12.01 -6.05
N LEU A 101 18.19 13.12 -5.62
CA LEU A 101 16.74 13.23 -5.40
C LEU A 101 15.90 13.04 -6.68
N ASN A 102 16.29 13.70 -7.78
CA ASN A 102 15.56 13.67 -9.05
C ASN A 102 15.73 12.34 -9.79
N LYS A 103 14.88 11.37 -9.45
CA LYS A 103 14.66 10.19 -10.27
C LYS A 103 13.54 10.44 -11.27
N GLY A 104 13.64 9.84 -12.45
CA GLY A 104 12.64 9.91 -13.53
C GLY A 104 11.36 9.13 -13.20
N CYS A 105 10.67 9.53 -12.13
CA CYS A 105 9.43 8.94 -11.64
C CYS A 105 8.67 9.95 -10.75
N GLY A 106 7.48 9.57 -10.28
CA GLY A 106 6.64 10.43 -9.45
C GLY A 106 7.16 10.67 -8.02
N PHE A 107 6.53 11.61 -7.31
CA PHE A 107 6.85 12.06 -5.95
C PHE A 107 7.09 10.90 -4.97
N GLY A 108 6.14 9.95 -4.89
CA GLY A 108 6.25 8.82 -3.96
C GLY A 108 7.45 7.91 -4.24
N CYS A 109 7.79 7.73 -5.53
CA CYS A 109 8.97 6.98 -5.94
C CYS A 109 10.26 7.71 -5.55
N GLN A 110 10.32 9.03 -5.72
CA GLN A 110 11.47 9.83 -5.28
C GLN A 110 11.64 9.82 -3.76
N LEU A 111 10.54 9.94 -2.99
CA LEU A 111 10.62 9.83 -1.52
C LEU A 111 11.09 8.44 -1.08
N HIS A 112 10.58 7.37 -1.67
CA HIS A 112 11.09 6.03 -1.41
C HIS A 112 12.57 5.88 -1.77
N HIS A 113 13.05 6.54 -2.83
CA HIS A 113 14.46 6.57 -3.17
C HIS A 113 15.30 7.26 -2.09
N VAL A 114 14.88 8.43 -1.58
CA VAL A 114 15.55 9.13 -0.47
C VAL A 114 15.56 8.26 0.78
N THR A 115 14.43 7.63 1.13
CA THR A 115 14.33 6.70 2.27
C THR A 115 15.28 5.52 2.11
N TYR A 116 15.36 4.93 0.92
CA TYR A 116 16.31 3.86 0.62
C TYR A 116 17.77 4.33 0.80
N CYS A 117 18.14 5.50 0.24
CA CYS A 117 19.44 6.11 0.46
C CYS A 117 19.72 6.27 1.96
N PHE A 118 18.73 6.68 2.76
CA PHE A 118 18.88 6.90 4.20
C PHE A 118 19.11 5.58 4.97
N ILE A 119 18.37 4.51 4.62
CA ILE A 119 18.58 3.18 5.19
C ILE A 119 20.00 2.68 4.89
N VAL A 120 20.48 2.84 3.65
CA VAL A 120 21.85 2.46 3.26
C VAL A 120 22.89 3.31 3.97
N ALA A 121 22.66 4.63 4.08
CA ALA A 121 23.55 5.54 4.80
C ALA A 121 23.66 5.14 6.29
N TYR A 122 22.52 4.83 6.92
CA TYR A 122 22.48 4.30 8.29
C TYR A 122 23.24 2.98 8.44
N GLY A 123 22.96 2.00 7.57
CA GLY A 123 23.62 0.69 7.62
C GLY A 123 25.12 0.74 7.33
N THR A 124 25.60 1.77 6.63
CA THR A 124 27.03 1.95 6.29
C THR A 124 27.73 2.99 7.16
N ASN A 125 27.05 3.53 8.18
CA ASN A 125 27.54 4.59 9.06
C ASN A 125 28.08 5.80 8.27
N ARG A 126 27.26 6.31 7.35
CA ARG A 126 27.52 7.50 6.54
C ARG A 126 26.43 8.54 6.75
N THR A 127 26.80 9.81 6.74
CA THR A 127 25.84 10.93 6.71
C THR A 127 25.20 11.00 5.33
N LEU A 128 23.86 10.97 5.27
CA LEU A 128 23.12 11.16 4.03
C LEU A 128 23.12 12.65 3.66
N ILE A 129 23.53 12.93 2.43
CA ILE A 129 23.49 14.27 1.83
C ILE A 129 22.70 14.19 0.53
N LEU A 130 21.76 15.12 0.32
CA LEU A 130 21.12 15.27 -0.99
C LEU A 130 22.07 15.96 -1.94
N LEU A 131 22.16 15.47 -3.18
CA LEU A 131 22.90 16.17 -4.22
C LEU A 131 22.36 17.60 -4.38
N HIS A 132 23.26 18.58 -4.43
CA HIS A 132 22.97 20.02 -4.48
C HIS A 132 22.03 20.47 -3.35
N ASP A 133 22.12 19.86 -2.18
CA ASP A 133 21.26 20.13 -1.02
C ASP A 133 19.74 19.98 -1.32
N GLY A 134 19.41 19.24 -2.39
CA GLY A 134 18.03 19.07 -2.85
C GLY A 134 17.43 20.31 -3.53
N LEU A 135 18.24 21.30 -3.90
CA LEU A 135 17.78 22.52 -4.58
C LEU A 135 17.12 22.25 -5.94
N ASP A 136 17.64 21.27 -6.68
CA ASP A 136 17.18 20.99 -8.05
C ASP A 136 15.87 20.19 -8.12
N TRP A 137 15.16 20.00 -6.99
CA TRP A 137 14.01 19.09 -6.93
C TRP A 137 12.89 19.50 -7.90
N ASN A 138 12.50 18.61 -8.81
CA ASN A 138 11.54 18.92 -9.87
C ASN A 138 10.10 19.23 -9.38
N TYR A 139 9.79 18.97 -8.10
CA TYR A 139 8.50 19.31 -7.50
C TYR A 139 8.45 20.71 -6.86
N SER A 140 9.58 21.41 -6.73
CA SER A 140 9.60 22.77 -6.19
C SER A 140 10.83 23.56 -6.64
N GLU A 141 10.61 24.80 -7.09
CA GLU A 141 11.69 25.76 -7.37
C GLU A 141 12.53 26.10 -6.13
N LYS A 142 11.98 25.91 -4.92
CA LYS A 142 12.69 26.08 -3.65
C LYS A 142 13.34 24.79 -3.14
N GLY A 143 13.34 23.74 -3.96
CA GLY A 143 13.91 22.44 -3.65
C GLY A 143 13.22 21.71 -2.49
N TRP A 144 13.92 20.73 -1.92
CA TRP A 144 13.48 19.91 -0.79
C TRP A 144 12.93 20.72 0.39
N THR A 145 13.61 21.84 0.72
CA THR A 145 13.29 22.67 1.88
C THR A 145 12.01 23.49 1.74
N ALA A 146 11.37 23.45 0.56
CA ALA A 146 10.04 24.03 0.37
C ALA A 146 8.96 23.32 1.20
N ALA A 147 9.15 22.01 1.45
CA ALA A 147 8.16 21.17 2.12
C ALA A 147 8.72 20.43 3.35
N PHE A 148 10.04 20.21 3.42
CA PHE A 148 10.67 19.39 4.46
C PHE A 148 11.82 20.11 5.15
N LEU A 149 12.19 19.67 6.35
CA LEU A 149 13.42 20.12 6.99
C LEU A 149 14.65 19.56 6.25
N PRO A 150 15.80 20.25 6.29
CA PRO A 150 17.06 19.70 5.79
C PRO A 150 17.35 18.33 6.42
N ILE A 151 17.84 17.37 5.62
CA ILE A 151 18.17 16.01 6.12
C ILE A 151 19.39 16.05 7.06
N SER A 152 20.27 17.04 6.90
CA SER A 152 21.49 17.21 7.70
C SER A 152 21.80 18.70 7.85
N ARG A 153 22.53 19.06 8.90
CA ARG A 153 23.22 20.35 9.02
C ARG A 153 24.38 20.52 8.03
N CYS A 154 24.98 19.42 7.59
CA CYS A 154 26.06 19.39 6.60
C CYS A 154 25.51 19.67 5.19
N LYS A 155 26.33 20.32 4.38
CA LYS A 155 26.01 20.70 3.00
C LYS A 155 26.73 19.81 2.01
N HIS A 156 26.19 19.72 0.80
CA HIS A 156 26.85 19.02 -0.31
C HIS A 156 28.27 19.53 -0.54
N ALA A 157 28.47 20.84 -0.50
CA ALA A 157 29.78 21.48 -0.66
C ALA A 157 30.81 21.06 0.40
N ASP A 158 30.38 20.64 1.60
CA ASP A 158 31.31 20.19 2.67
C ASP A 158 31.96 18.85 2.32
N VAL A 159 31.28 18.04 1.47
CA VAL A 159 31.62 16.63 1.22
C VAL A 159 32.02 16.34 -0.23
N SER A 160 31.73 17.24 -1.17
CA SER A 160 32.15 17.16 -2.57
C SER A 160 33.47 17.92 -2.76
N LYS A 161 34.59 17.21 -2.66
CA LYS A 161 35.92 17.68 -3.10
C LYS A 161 36.20 17.25 -4.54
#